data_AF-A7H0N9-F1
#
_entry.id   AF-A7H0N9-F1
#
_cell.length_a   1.000
_cell.length_b   1.000
_cell.length_c   1.000
_cell.angle_alpha   90.00
_cell.angle_beta   90.00
_cell.angle_gamma   90.00
#
_symmetry.space_group_name_H-M   'P 1'
#
loop_
_entity.id
_entity.type
_entity.pdbx_description
1 polymer ?
#
loop_
_entity_poly.entity_id
_entity_poly.type
_entity_poly.pdbx_seq_one_letter_code
_entity_poly.pdbx_strand_id
1 'polypeptide(L)'
;MLKKALILLFLIFVATIMTISVAVYSQNTAQFIFDFNDHMPEIIMVSFIVALIVKNLGVFEPKKKPQTAANLHIDAADIINGAELAALEKQRQELNKLIKKATFISIGVAGCIAAAMSKFFDMFWGIASGFMVYGLVYAVMTSAKMREFSSNFKTKITKSIVRDFGLSYNEKGSLSINDFFEIYDCEVDEYYGEDLISGEVEGVNVKFSDFCAIDIVKTQKNTRRITRFEGILFAADFNKRLNSVTYICHKDSSYLIKDGERAKMDNVEFERFYDVYTSDQINARYALTPNLMQQILALQAGFDCPVNIVLSKSKILMAIDKRENSFEPDLNVPLTDNGAIRGYIAEIASFVAIVKELNLNRKIWKI
;
A
#
# COMPACT_ATOMS: atom_id res chain seq x y z
N MET A 1 14.15 7.78 -15.70
CA MET A 1 14.65 7.50 -14.34
C MET A 1 15.55 6.28 -14.27
N LEU A 2 15.26 5.18 -14.99
CA LEU A 2 16.07 3.95 -15.04
C LEU A 2 17.56 4.17 -15.42
N LYS A 3 17.86 5.03 -16.40
CA LYS A 3 19.26 5.36 -16.77
C LYS A 3 20.04 6.04 -15.64
N LYS A 4 19.40 6.90 -14.84
CA LYS A 4 20.04 7.61 -13.72
C LYS A 4 20.29 6.68 -12.54
N ALA A 5 19.36 5.76 -12.27
CA ALA A 5 19.53 4.71 -11.26
C ALA A 5 20.67 3.74 -11.63
N LEU A 6 20.78 3.36 -12.91
CA LEU A 6 21.85 2.47 -13.39
C LEU A 6 23.25 3.12 -13.28
N ILE A 7 23.35 4.41 -13.60
CA ILE A 7 24.60 5.19 -13.48
C ILE A 7 24.99 5.37 -12.01
N LEU A 8 24.02 5.63 -11.13
CA LEU A 8 24.27 5.75 -9.69
C LEU A 8 24.77 4.43 -9.09
N LEU A 9 24.16 3.30 -9.48
CA LEU A 9 24.57 1.96 -9.04
C LEU A 9 25.96 1.58 -9.56
N PHE A 10 26.29 1.96 -10.80
CA PHE A 10 27.63 1.80 -11.36
C PHE A 10 28.68 2.67 -10.64
N LEU A 11 28.34 3.91 -10.29
CA LEU A 11 29.23 4.80 -9.52
C LEU A 11 29.46 4.30 -8.10
N ILE A 12 28.43 3.76 -7.43
CA ILE A 12 28.57 3.13 -6.10
C ILE A 12 29.46 1.88 -6.18
N PHE A 13 29.32 1.10 -7.26
CA PHE A 13 30.16 -0.08 -7.51
C PHE A 13 31.64 0.30 -7.78
N VAL A 14 31.90 1.34 -8.56
CA VAL A 14 33.27 1.84 -8.80
C VAL A 14 33.86 2.46 -7.53
N ALA A 15 33.06 3.19 -6.75
CA ALA A 15 33.50 3.78 -5.49
C ALA A 15 33.83 2.73 -4.43
N THR A 16 33.06 1.64 -4.35
CA THR A 16 33.33 0.52 -3.42
C THR A 16 34.58 -0.28 -3.84
N ILE A 17 34.83 -0.47 -5.13
CA ILE A 17 36.07 -1.08 -5.62
C ILE A 17 37.29 -0.18 -5.36
N MET A 18 37.12 1.14 -5.48
CA MET A 18 38.18 2.13 -5.20
C MET A 18 38.50 2.22 -3.71
N THR A 19 37.50 2.21 -2.82
CA THR A 19 37.74 2.20 -1.37
C THR A 19 38.37 0.88 -0.90
N ILE A 20 38.02 -0.25 -1.52
CA ILE A 20 38.67 -1.54 -1.26
C ILE A 20 40.11 -1.53 -1.80
N SER A 21 40.37 -0.96 -2.99
CA SER A 21 41.73 -0.81 -3.53
C SER A 21 42.62 0.11 -2.68
N VAL A 22 42.08 1.20 -2.15
CA VAL A 22 42.80 2.13 -1.26
C VAL A 22 43.03 1.50 0.13
N ALA A 23 42.08 0.71 0.64
CA ALA A 23 42.23 -0.04 1.89
C ALA A 23 43.26 -1.17 1.78
N VAL A 24 43.39 -1.80 0.61
CA VAL A 24 44.39 -2.84 0.33
C VAL A 24 45.80 -2.26 0.11
N TYR A 25 45.93 -1.00 -0.35
CA TYR A 25 47.22 -0.34 -0.55
C TYR A 25 47.79 0.31 0.73
N SER A 26 46.98 0.50 1.76
CA SER A 26 47.37 1.08 3.05
C SER A 26 47.59 -0.01 4.11
N GLN A 27 48.64 -0.82 3.92
CA GLN A 27 49.20 -1.61 5.03
C GLN A 27 50.51 -1.00 5.49
N ASN A 28 50.42 -0.13 6.51
CA ASN A 28 51.29 -0.29 7.67
C ASN A 28 50.67 0.33 8.93
N THR A 29 50.74 -0.44 10.02
CA THR A 29 50.51 -0.10 11.44
C THR A 29 49.08 0.06 11.99
N ALA A 30 48.60 -1.08 12.54
CA ALA A 30 48.06 -1.29 13.90
C ALA A 30 46.66 -0.78 14.33
N GLN A 31 45.86 -1.77 14.78
CA GLN A 31 44.78 -1.76 15.79
C GLN A 31 43.45 -1.03 15.49
N PHE A 32 42.51 -1.77 14.89
CA PHE A 32 41.10 -1.78 15.33
C PHE A 32 40.43 -3.09 14.87
N ILE A 33 40.51 -4.14 15.68
CA ILE A 33 39.75 -5.39 15.48
C ILE A 33 38.41 -5.18 16.19
N PHE A 34 37.35 -4.92 15.43
CA PHE A 34 35.98 -5.21 15.87
C PHE A 34 35.54 -6.42 15.05
N ASP A 35 35.43 -7.54 15.74
CA ASP A 35 35.22 -8.86 15.14
C ASP A 35 33.77 -9.02 14.67
N PHE A 36 33.48 -8.45 13.50
CA PHE A 36 32.17 -8.58 12.83
C PHE A 36 32.05 -9.89 12.05
N ASN A 37 33.15 -10.65 11.92
CA ASN A 37 33.24 -11.78 11.01
C ASN A 37 32.74 -13.09 11.66
N ASP A 38 32.91 -13.25 12.97
CA ASP A 38 32.65 -14.52 13.65
C ASP A 38 31.15 -14.83 13.89
N HIS A 39 30.28 -13.83 14.06
CA HIS A 39 28.85 -14.06 14.37
C HIS A 39 27.87 -13.66 13.26
N MET A 40 28.34 -13.04 12.17
CA MET A 40 27.53 -12.79 10.97
C MET A 40 26.94 -14.05 10.32
N PRO A 41 27.65 -15.20 10.22
CA PRO A 41 27.05 -16.40 9.65
C PRO A 41 25.89 -16.94 10.49
N GLU A 42 25.91 -16.78 11.82
CA GLU A 42 24.82 -17.20 12.71
C GLU A 42 23.59 -16.29 12.57
N ILE A 43 23.77 -14.97 12.49
CA ILE A 43 22.68 -14.00 12.33
C ILE A 43 22.00 -14.14 10.96
N ILE A 44 22.79 -14.39 9.91
CA ILE A 44 22.28 -14.60 8.55
C ILE A 44 21.62 -15.98 8.43
N MET A 45 22.19 -17.05 9.01
CA MET A 45 21.55 -18.36 9.10
C MET A 45 20.23 -18.31 9.84
N VAL A 46 20.15 -17.61 10.97
CA VAL A 46 18.90 -17.43 11.72
C VAL A 46 17.88 -16.65 10.88
N SER A 47 18.30 -15.59 10.18
CA SER A 47 17.42 -14.83 9.29
C SER A 47 16.92 -15.66 8.10
N PHE A 48 17.77 -16.55 7.57
CA PHE A 48 17.45 -17.42 6.44
C PHE A 48 16.58 -18.61 6.86
N ILE A 49 16.85 -19.23 8.02
CA ILE A 49 16.02 -20.28 8.62
C ILE A 49 14.67 -19.70 9.03
N VAL A 50 14.60 -18.49 9.57
CA VAL A 50 13.33 -17.79 9.84
C VAL A 50 12.58 -17.51 8.55
N ALA A 51 13.24 -17.03 7.48
CA ALA A 51 12.59 -16.83 6.18
C ALA A 51 12.11 -18.15 5.54
N LEU A 52 12.83 -19.25 5.74
CA LEU A 52 12.46 -20.58 5.23
C LEU A 52 11.33 -21.22 6.05
N ILE A 53 11.36 -21.07 7.38
CA ILE A 53 10.31 -21.52 8.31
C ILE A 53 9.03 -20.70 8.07
N VAL A 54 9.11 -19.38 7.87
CA VAL A 54 7.96 -18.51 7.52
C VAL A 54 7.36 -18.93 6.17
N LYS A 55 8.19 -19.31 5.20
CA LYS A 55 7.75 -19.80 3.88
C LYS A 55 7.12 -21.20 3.93
N ASN A 56 7.58 -22.08 4.85
CA ASN A 56 7.08 -23.46 4.99
C ASN A 56 5.94 -23.62 6.02
N LEU A 57 5.76 -22.68 6.95
CA LEU A 57 4.67 -22.70 7.95
C LEU A 57 3.34 -22.12 7.43
N GLY A 58 3.25 -21.69 6.18
CA GLY A 58 2.02 -21.11 5.64
C GLY A 58 1.58 -19.82 6.34
N VAL A 59 2.52 -19.08 6.95
CA VAL A 59 2.22 -17.85 7.73
C VAL A 59 1.79 -16.68 6.84
N PHE A 60 2.04 -16.78 5.53
CA PHE A 60 1.35 -15.99 4.51
C PHE A 60 0.31 -16.86 3.81
N GLU A 61 -0.71 -17.31 4.54
CA GLU A 61 -2.01 -17.40 3.88
C GLU A 61 -2.33 -15.97 3.44
N PRO A 62 -2.60 -15.70 2.14
CA PRO A 62 -3.19 -14.42 1.79
C PRO A 62 -4.42 -14.27 2.67
N LYS A 63 -4.47 -13.21 3.48
CA LYS A 63 -5.71 -12.87 4.19
C LYS A 63 -6.80 -12.90 3.12
N LYS A 64 -7.74 -13.84 3.22
CA LYS A 64 -8.86 -13.91 2.29
C LYS A 64 -9.45 -12.51 2.25
N LYS A 65 -9.51 -11.90 1.04
CA LYS A 65 -10.24 -10.64 0.85
C LYS A 65 -11.58 -10.79 1.59
N PRO A 66 -11.95 -9.85 2.48
CA PRO A 66 -13.17 -9.98 3.26
C PRO A 66 -14.33 -10.25 2.30
N GLN A 67 -14.97 -11.41 2.48
CA GLN A 67 -16.25 -11.70 1.86
C GLN A 67 -17.31 -10.94 2.66
N THR A 68 -17.25 -9.62 2.64
CA THR A 68 -18.40 -8.81 3.02
C THR A 68 -19.35 -8.92 1.83
N ALA A 69 -20.13 -10.00 1.84
CA ALA A 69 -21.29 -10.16 0.99
C ALA A 69 -22.31 -9.10 1.42
N ALA A 70 -22.09 -7.85 1.02
CA ALA A 70 -23.20 -7.01 0.69
C ALA A 70 -23.91 -7.76 -0.44
N ASN A 71 -25.15 -8.19 -0.20
CA ASN A 71 -26.05 -8.75 -1.21
C ASN A 71 -26.35 -7.68 -2.27
N LEU A 72 -25.34 -7.23 -3.00
CA LEU A 72 -25.51 -6.56 -4.27
C LEU A 72 -25.63 -7.68 -5.29
N HIS A 73 -26.83 -7.83 -5.85
CA HIS A 73 -27.09 -8.56 -7.09
C HIS A 73 -26.38 -7.81 -8.23
N ILE A 74 -25.04 -7.86 -8.24
CA ILE A 74 -24.22 -7.40 -9.33
C ILE A 74 -23.72 -8.66 -10.03
N ASP A 75 -24.36 -9.00 -11.13
CA ASP A 75 -23.85 -10.03 -12.01
C ASP A 75 -22.65 -9.46 -12.76
N ALA A 76 -21.45 -9.88 -12.35
CA ALA A 76 -20.18 -9.50 -12.97
C ALA A 76 -20.15 -9.70 -14.50
N ALA A 77 -21.02 -10.58 -15.01
CA ALA A 77 -21.21 -10.87 -16.43
C ALA A 77 -21.85 -9.70 -17.21
N ASP A 78 -22.61 -8.82 -16.55
CA ASP A 78 -23.30 -7.69 -17.20
C ASP A 78 -22.42 -6.43 -17.25
N ILE A 79 -21.50 -6.27 -16.29
CA ILE A 79 -20.62 -5.09 -16.18
C ILE A 79 -19.43 -5.16 -17.16
N ILE A 80 -18.93 -6.37 -17.43
CA ILE A 80 -17.66 -6.55 -18.13
C ILE A 80 -17.89 -7.27 -19.46
N ASN A 81 -17.43 -6.67 -20.54
CA ASN A 81 -17.47 -7.27 -21.86
C ASN A 81 -16.66 -8.59 -21.89
N GLY A 82 -17.34 -9.72 -22.12
CA GLY A 82 -16.72 -11.04 -22.12
C GLY A 82 -15.55 -11.19 -23.11
N ALA A 83 -15.56 -10.46 -24.23
CA ALA A 83 -14.45 -10.46 -25.18
C ALA A 83 -13.20 -9.73 -24.63
N GLU A 84 -13.39 -8.63 -23.90
CA GLU A 84 -12.30 -7.90 -23.24
C GLU A 84 -11.71 -8.72 -22.09
N LEU A 85 -12.57 -9.41 -21.33
CA LEU A 85 -12.16 -10.31 -20.27
C LEU A 85 -11.31 -11.48 -20.80
N ALA A 86 -11.74 -12.11 -21.89
CA ALA A 86 -10.98 -13.17 -22.55
C ALA A 86 -9.62 -12.67 -23.08
N ALA A 87 -9.57 -11.45 -23.61
CA ALA A 87 -8.32 -10.84 -24.06
C ALA A 87 -7.35 -10.57 -22.89
N LEU A 88 -7.85 -10.09 -21.74
CA LEU A 88 -7.05 -9.89 -20.53
C LEU A 88 -6.58 -11.22 -19.93
N GLU A 89 -7.42 -12.25 -19.90
CA GLU A 89 -7.03 -13.58 -19.43
C GLU A 89 -5.92 -14.18 -20.32
N LYS A 90 -6.01 -13.99 -21.65
CA LYS A 90 -4.93 -14.38 -22.56
C LYS A 90 -3.64 -13.62 -22.26
N GLN A 91 -3.71 -12.31 -22.03
CA GLN A 91 -2.56 -11.50 -21.62
C GLN A 91 -1.95 -12.01 -20.30
N ARG A 92 -2.77 -12.32 -19.29
CA ARG A 92 -2.34 -12.91 -18.01
C ARG A 92 -1.59 -14.23 -18.23
N GLN A 93 -2.09 -15.10 -19.09
CA GLN A 93 -1.45 -16.39 -19.39
C GLN A 93 -0.12 -16.23 -20.13
N GLU A 94 -0.05 -15.34 -21.12
CA GLU A 94 1.21 -15.01 -21.81
C GLU A 94 2.23 -14.45 -20.84
N LEU A 95 1.78 -13.62 -19.91
CA LEU A 95 2.59 -13.03 -18.87
C LEU A 95 3.11 -14.06 -17.88
N ASN A 96 2.27 -14.98 -17.41
CA ASN A 96 2.68 -16.09 -16.56
C ASN A 96 3.69 -17.03 -17.26
N LYS A 97 3.55 -17.25 -18.57
CA LYS A 97 4.56 -17.97 -19.37
C LYS A 97 5.89 -17.21 -19.42
N LEU A 98 5.85 -15.90 -19.60
CA LEU A 98 7.05 -15.04 -19.59
C LEU A 98 7.72 -15.02 -18.22
N ILE A 99 6.95 -14.92 -17.12
CA ILE A 99 7.46 -15.00 -15.75
C ILE A 99 8.19 -16.32 -15.56
N LYS A 100 7.54 -17.46 -15.86
CA LYS A 100 8.18 -18.79 -15.73
C LYS A 100 9.48 -18.88 -16.53
N LYS A 101 9.46 -18.42 -17.79
CA LYS A 101 10.66 -18.41 -18.64
C LYS A 101 11.76 -17.50 -18.07
N ALA A 102 11.41 -16.30 -17.61
CA ALA A 102 12.33 -15.36 -17.00
C ALA A 102 12.94 -15.96 -15.72
N THR A 103 12.15 -16.61 -14.87
CA THR A 103 12.65 -17.30 -13.67
C THR A 103 13.71 -18.34 -14.03
N PHE A 104 13.46 -19.22 -15.02
CA PHE A 104 14.44 -20.21 -15.44
C PHE A 104 15.73 -19.59 -15.99
N ILE A 105 15.61 -18.55 -16.84
CA ILE A 105 16.77 -17.85 -17.40
C ILE A 105 17.56 -17.14 -16.30
N SER A 106 16.89 -16.42 -15.40
CA SER A 106 17.52 -15.71 -14.28
C SER A 106 18.27 -16.67 -13.35
N ILE A 107 17.72 -17.86 -13.06
CA ILE A 107 18.41 -18.89 -12.25
C ILE A 107 19.67 -19.36 -12.97
N GLY A 108 19.59 -19.66 -14.27
CA GLY A 108 20.74 -20.11 -15.05
C GLY A 108 21.87 -19.07 -15.09
N VAL A 109 21.53 -17.82 -15.39
CA VAL A 109 22.52 -16.71 -15.45
C VAL A 109 23.11 -16.45 -14.06
N ALA A 110 22.28 -16.42 -13.01
CA ALA A 110 22.74 -16.23 -11.64
C ALA A 110 23.70 -17.32 -11.17
N GLY A 111 23.41 -18.59 -11.49
CA GLY A 111 24.29 -19.72 -11.17
C GLY A 111 25.65 -19.61 -11.85
N CYS A 112 25.67 -19.25 -13.14
CA CYS A 112 26.92 -19.05 -13.89
C CYS A 112 27.77 -17.90 -13.31
N ILE A 113 27.14 -16.77 -12.98
CA ILE A 113 27.85 -15.62 -12.40
C ILE A 113 28.35 -15.96 -10.99
N ALA A 114 27.54 -16.60 -10.15
CA ALA A 114 27.96 -16.99 -8.81
C ALA A 114 29.16 -17.95 -8.86
N ALA A 115 29.11 -18.98 -9.71
CA ALA A 115 30.21 -19.93 -9.87
C ALA A 115 31.48 -19.29 -10.42
N ALA A 116 31.36 -18.32 -11.33
CA ALA A 116 32.50 -17.57 -11.86
C ALA A 116 33.12 -16.67 -10.79
N MET A 117 32.29 -15.93 -10.04
CA MET A 117 32.76 -15.02 -8.99
C MET A 117 33.39 -15.77 -7.81
N SER A 118 32.88 -16.96 -7.45
CA SER A 118 33.49 -17.82 -6.42
C SER A 118 34.88 -18.34 -6.76
N LYS A 119 35.37 -18.17 -8.01
CA LYS A 119 36.76 -18.48 -8.36
C LYS A 119 37.74 -17.34 -8.03
N PHE A 120 37.24 -16.11 -7.96
CA PHE A 120 38.04 -14.91 -7.72
C PHE A 120 37.88 -14.37 -6.31
N PHE A 121 36.75 -14.66 -5.66
CA PHE A 121 36.40 -14.23 -4.33
C PHE A 121 35.85 -15.41 -3.50
N ASP A 122 35.70 -15.19 -2.20
CA ASP A 122 35.09 -16.18 -1.32
C ASP A 122 33.65 -16.53 -1.73
N MET A 123 33.21 -17.72 -1.30
CA MET A 123 31.90 -18.28 -1.61
C MET A 123 30.73 -17.31 -1.32
N PHE A 124 30.85 -16.50 -0.26
CA PHE A 124 29.87 -15.48 0.10
C PHE A 124 29.64 -14.44 -1.01
N TRP A 125 30.72 -13.86 -1.54
CA TRP A 125 30.65 -12.84 -2.59
C TRP A 125 30.17 -13.43 -3.92
N GLY A 126 30.51 -14.69 -4.19
CA GLY A 126 29.94 -15.43 -5.33
C GLY A 126 28.43 -15.53 -5.25
N ILE A 127 27.89 -16.00 -4.12
CA ILE A 127 26.45 -16.13 -3.91
C ILE A 127 25.73 -14.77 -3.99
N ALA A 128 26.25 -13.74 -3.30
CA ALA A 128 25.65 -12.40 -3.32
C ALA A 128 25.56 -11.83 -4.76
N SER A 129 26.59 -12.04 -5.57
CA SER A 129 26.59 -11.61 -6.98
C SER A 129 25.53 -12.34 -7.81
N GLY A 130 25.32 -13.64 -7.56
CA GLY A 130 24.27 -14.42 -8.20
C GLY A 130 22.87 -13.89 -7.90
N PHE A 131 22.56 -13.62 -6.63
CA PHE A 131 21.27 -13.04 -6.25
C PHE A 131 21.02 -11.67 -6.87
N MET A 132 22.04 -10.82 -6.93
CA MET A 132 21.95 -9.50 -7.56
C MET A 132 21.63 -9.63 -9.06
N VAL A 133 22.32 -10.53 -9.77
CA VAL A 133 22.09 -10.76 -11.20
C VAL A 133 20.73 -11.42 -11.45
N TYR A 134 20.30 -12.36 -10.60
CA TYR A 134 18.97 -12.95 -10.66
C TYR A 134 17.88 -11.85 -10.66
N GLY A 135 17.93 -10.95 -9.67
CA GLY A 135 16.97 -9.86 -9.53
C GLY A 135 16.98 -8.92 -10.73
N LEU A 136 18.17 -8.55 -11.22
CA LEU A 136 18.32 -7.66 -12.38
C LEU A 136 17.73 -8.28 -13.66
N VAL A 137 18.13 -9.51 -14.00
CA VAL A 137 17.66 -10.20 -15.22
C VAL A 137 16.15 -10.41 -15.14
N TYR A 138 15.65 -10.84 -13.97
CA TYR A 138 14.21 -11.01 -13.75
C TYR A 138 13.45 -9.70 -13.96
N ALA A 139 13.91 -8.60 -13.36
CA ALA A 139 13.27 -7.30 -13.45
C ALA A 139 13.26 -6.76 -14.90
N VAL A 140 14.37 -6.88 -15.63
CA VAL A 140 14.46 -6.44 -17.04
C VAL A 140 13.47 -7.18 -17.93
N MET A 141 13.27 -8.48 -17.71
CA MET A 141 12.38 -9.30 -18.53
C MET A 141 10.90 -9.13 -18.21
N THR A 142 10.55 -8.83 -16.96
CA THR A 142 9.15 -8.90 -16.48
C THR A 142 8.50 -7.54 -16.24
N SER A 143 9.25 -6.53 -15.80
CA SER A 143 8.70 -5.26 -15.30
C SER A 143 7.81 -4.50 -16.30
N ALA A 144 8.25 -4.39 -17.55
CA ALA A 144 7.49 -3.66 -18.58
C ALA A 144 6.14 -4.35 -18.88
N LYS A 145 6.15 -5.68 -18.98
CA LYS A 145 4.95 -6.49 -19.26
C LYS A 145 3.99 -6.52 -18.07
N MET A 146 4.51 -6.59 -16.84
CA MET A 146 3.72 -6.45 -15.61
C MET A 146 2.95 -5.14 -15.60
N ARG A 147 3.66 -4.04 -15.87
CA ARG A 147 3.06 -2.71 -15.88
C ARG A 147 2.02 -2.53 -16.98
N GLU A 148 2.31 -3.06 -18.17
CA GLU A 148 1.36 -3.06 -19.29
C GLU A 148 0.08 -3.83 -18.94
N PHE A 149 0.19 -5.00 -18.32
CA PHE A 149 -0.95 -5.79 -17.90
C PHE A 149 -1.77 -5.11 -16.81
N SER A 150 -1.13 -4.59 -15.74
CA SER A 150 -1.83 -3.89 -14.66
C SER A 150 -2.58 -2.66 -15.20
N SER A 151 -1.95 -1.85 -16.05
CA SER A 151 -2.60 -0.68 -16.67
C SER A 151 -3.77 -1.06 -17.59
N ASN A 152 -3.62 -2.13 -18.39
CA ASN A 152 -4.71 -2.65 -19.22
C ASN A 152 -5.87 -3.19 -18.38
N PHE A 153 -5.57 -3.90 -17.29
CA PHE A 153 -6.56 -4.40 -16.35
C PHE A 153 -7.33 -3.23 -15.70
N LYS A 154 -6.61 -2.26 -15.13
CA LYS A 154 -7.18 -1.06 -14.51
C LYS A 154 -8.05 -0.26 -15.48
N THR A 155 -7.56 -0.02 -16.70
CA THR A 155 -8.28 0.77 -17.71
C THR A 155 -9.55 0.09 -18.23
N LYS A 156 -9.61 -1.24 -18.25
CA LYS A 156 -10.75 -1.99 -18.80
C LYS A 156 -11.72 -2.48 -17.72
N ILE A 157 -11.19 -3.08 -16.65
CA ILE A 157 -11.96 -3.70 -15.58
C ILE A 157 -12.33 -2.65 -14.52
N THR A 158 -11.34 -2.06 -13.85
CA THR A 158 -11.58 -1.08 -12.78
C THR A 158 -12.42 0.09 -13.30
N LYS A 159 -12.08 0.65 -14.47
CA LYS A 159 -12.86 1.73 -15.10
C LYS A 159 -14.32 1.34 -15.39
N SER A 160 -14.58 0.10 -15.80
CA SER A 160 -15.94 -0.35 -16.11
C SER A 160 -16.76 -0.57 -14.84
N ILE A 161 -16.15 -1.18 -13.82
CA ILE A 161 -16.78 -1.34 -12.50
C ILE A 161 -17.10 0.02 -11.89
N VAL A 162 -16.13 0.95 -11.87
CA VAL A 162 -16.33 2.29 -11.31
C VAL A 162 -17.44 3.06 -12.06
N ARG A 163 -17.55 2.89 -13.38
CA ARG A 163 -18.60 3.52 -14.19
C ARG A 163 -20.00 2.99 -13.82
N ASP A 164 -20.13 1.71 -13.49
CA ASP A 164 -21.39 1.10 -13.07
C ASP A 164 -21.93 1.74 -11.78
N PHE A 165 -21.03 2.12 -10.87
CA PHE A 165 -21.35 2.93 -9.69
C PHE A 165 -21.64 4.41 -9.99
N GLY A 166 -21.64 4.84 -11.26
CA GLY A 166 -21.83 6.25 -11.64
C GLY A 166 -20.63 7.15 -11.34
N LEU A 167 -19.45 6.56 -11.11
CA LEU A 167 -18.24 7.28 -10.72
C LEU A 167 -17.24 7.39 -11.88
N SER A 168 -16.26 8.26 -11.70
CA SER A 168 -15.13 8.46 -12.61
C SER A 168 -13.86 7.84 -12.04
N TYR A 169 -13.02 7.31 -12.92
CA TYR A 169 -11.76 6.66 -12.57
C TYR A 169 -10.58 7.30 -13.31
N ASN A 170 -9.50 7.59 -12.57
CA ASN A 170 -8.23 8.09 -13.08
C ASN A 170 -7.07 7.30 -12.43
N GLU A 171 -6.51 6.37 -13.20
CA GLU A 171 -5.37 5.50 -12.81
C GLU A 171 -4.20 6.28 -12.21
N LYS A 172 -3.87 7.47 -12.73
CA LYS A 172 -2.71 8.26 -12.27
C LYS A 172 -3.08 9.38 -11.30
N GLY A 173 -4.36 9.53 -10.99
CA GLY A 173 -4.83 10.53 -10.04
C GLY A 173 -4.70 9.99 -8.62
N SER A 174 -4.64 10.90 -7.66
CA SER A 174 -4.75 10.59 -6.24
C SER A 174 -5.24 11.80 -5.45
N LEU A 175 -5.68 11.57 -4.21
CA LEU A 175 -5.76 12.62 -3.20
C LEU A 175 -4.36 13.18 -2.93
N SER A 176 -4.32 14.45 -2.54
CA SER A 176 -3.06 15.17 -2.41
C SER A 176 -2.36 14.84 -1.09
N ILE A 177 -1.05 15.08 -1.06
CA ILE A 177 -0.27 15.03 0.18
C ILE A 177 -0.81 16.00 1.25
N ASN A 178 -1.48 17.09 0.84
CA ASN A 178 -2.12 18.01 1.79
C ASN A 178 -3.33 17.35 2.47
N ASP A 179 -4.12 16.57 1.73
CA ASP A 179 -5.24 15.81 2.32
C ASP A 179 -4.72 14.78 3.34
N PHE A 180 -3.55 14.17 3.08
CA PHE A 180 -2.86 13.29 4.02
C PHE A 180 -2.41 14.03 5.29
N PHE A 181 -1.79 15.20 5.13
CA PHE A 181 -1.35 16.05 6.26
C PHE A 181 -2.50 16.72 7.01
N GLU A 182 -3.75 16.64 6.56
CA GLU A 182 -4.89 17.00 7.42
C GLU A 182 -5.18 15.92 8.47
N ILE A 183 -4.65 14.70 8.31
CA ILE A 183 -4.85 13.56 9.22
C ILE A 183 -3.57 13.23 10.01
N TYR A 184 -2.41 13.26 9.37
CA TYR A 184 -1.13 12.83 9.95
C TYR A 184 -0.17 14.00 10.18
N ASP A 185 0.54 13.93 11.31
CA ASP A 185 1.67 14.79 11.69
C ASP A 185 2.96 13.96 11.68
N CYS A 186 3.50 13.73 10.49
CA CYS A 186 4.77 13.02 10.29
C CYS A 186 5.60 13.63 9.17
N GLU A 187 6.91 13.39 9.22
CA GLU A 187 7.79 13.67 8.09
C GLU A 187 7.52 12.68 6.94
N VAL A 188 7.49 13.20 5.71
CA VAL A 188 7.31 12.43 4.48
C VAL A 188 8.30 12.95 3.44
N ASP A 189 9.25 12.10 3.05
CA ASP A 189 10.23 12.40 2.00
C ASP A 189 9.75 11.97 0.62
N GLU A 190 9.03 10.84 0.56
CA GLU A 190 8.48 10.28 -0.67
C GLU A 190 7.01 9.91 -0.47
N TYR A 191 6.18 10.19 -1.47
CA TYR A 191 4.80 9.73 -1.51
C TYR A 191 4.43 9.26 -2.90
N TYR A 192 3.51 8.31 -2.95
CA TYR A 192 2.97 7.73 -4.17
C TYR A 192 1.45 7.68 -4.00
N GLY A 193 0.72 8.01 -5.06
CA GLY A 193 -0.73 7.86 -5.06
C GLY A 193 -1.23 7.57 -6.45
N GLU A 194 -2.17 6.65 -6.53
CA GLU A 194 -2.78 6.18 -7.77
C GLU A 194 -4.25 5.80 -7.57
N ASP A 195 -4.92 5.44 -8.65
CA ASP A 195 -6.28 4.90 -8.61
C ASP A 195 -7.35 5.84 -8.02
N LEU A 196 -7.32 7.12 -8.38
CA LEU A 196 -8.36 8.07 -8.00
C LEU A 196 -9.72 7.69 -8.59
N ILE A 197 -10.65 7.40 -7.70
CA ILE A 197 -12.07 7.25 -7.97
C ILE A 197 -12.79 8.47 -7.41
N SER A 198 -13.66 9.10 -8.20
CA SER A 198 -14.39 10.29 -7.77
C SER A 198 -15.74 10.47 -8.46
N GLY A 199 -16.69 11.10 -7.78
CA GLY A 199 -18.00 11.40 -8.34
C GLY A 199 -19.00 11.76 -7.25
N GLU A 200 -20.28 11.63 -7.54
CA GLU A 200 -21.37 11.89 -6.61
C GLU A 200 -22.08 10.58 -6.26
N VAL A 201 -22.22 10.30 -4.96
CA VAL A 201 -22.98 9.15 -4.44
C VAL A 201 -24.08 9.71 -3.55
N GLU A 202 -25.34 9.44 -3.90
CA GLU A 202 -26.51 9.91 -3.14
C GLU A 202 -26.49 11.41 -2.79
N GLY A 203 -25.99 12.27 -3.70
CA GLY A 203 -25.90 13.72 -3.49
C GLY A 203 -24.69 14.18 -2.68
N VAL A 204 -23.71 13.31 -2.43
CA VAL A 204 -22.46 13.61 -1.72
C VAL A 204 -21.29 13.45 -2.69
N ASN A 205 -20.47 14.50 -2.86
CA ASN A 205 -19.23 14.37 -3.62
C ASN A 205 -18.25 13.52 -2.85
N VAL A 206 -17.68 12.51 -3.51
CA VAL A 206 -16.69 11.59 -2.94
C VAL A 206 -15.47 11.50 -3.82
N LYS A 207 -14.33 11.28 -3.16
CA LYS A 207 -13.04 10.97 -3.77
C LYS A 207 -12.30 9.97 -2.91
N PHE A 208 -11.72 8.95 -3.51
CA PHE A 208 -10.81 8.05 -2.80
C PHE A 208 -9.75 7.52 -3.76
N SER A 209 -8.58 7.22 -3.21
CA SER A 209 -7.42 6.76 -3.99
C SER A 209 -6.48 5.95 -3.12
N ASP A 210 -5.68 5.10 -3.74
CA ASP A 210 -4.55 4.46 -3.07
C ASP A 210 -3.45 5.50 -2.81
N PHE A 211 -2.84 5.43 -1.64
CA PHE A 211 -1.84 6.40 -1.19
C PHE A 211 -0.82 5.75 -0.27
N CYS A 212 0.45 6.04 -0.50
CA CYS A 212 1.58 5.56 0.27
C CYS A 212 2.49 6.74 0.64
N ALA A 213 2.83 6.84 1.93
CA ALA A 213 3.73 7.86 2.46
C ALA A 213 4.95 7.20 3.12
N ILE A 214 6.15 7.64 2.74
CA ILE A 214 7.43 7.06 3.14
C ILE A 214 8.34 8.16 3.71
N ASP A 215 8.89 7.86 4.88
CA ASP A 215 9.91 8.65 5.57
C ASP A 215 11.29 8.00 5.37
N ILE A 216 12.30 8.80 5.02
CA ILE A 216 13.68 8.38 4.82
C ILE A 216 14.53 8.86 6.00
N VAL A 217 14.61 8.00 7.02
CA VAL A 217 15.44 8.25 8.19
C VAL A 217 16.91 7.99 7.87
N LYS A 218 17.73 9.05 7.88
CA LYS A 218 19.18 9.00 7.71
C LYS A 218 19.87 9.02 9.06
N THR A 219 20.60 7.95 9.36
CA THR A 219 21.55 7.89 10.48
C THR A 219 22.97 8.00 9.94
N GLN A 220 23.96 8.30 10.80
CA GLN A 220 25.37 8.43 10.40
C GLN A 220 25.92 7.22 9.62
N LYS A 221 25.33 6.03 9.80
CA LYS A 221 25.76 4.79 9.16
C LYS A 221 24.76 4.21 8.16
N ASN A 222 23.46 4.46 8.32
CA ASN A 222 22.40 3.80 7.55
C ASN A 222 21.30 4.76 7.11
N THR A 223 20.72 4.54 5.94
CA THR A 223 19.47 5.16 5.49
C THR A 223 18.37 4.11 5.49
N ARG A 224 17.26 4.37 6.19
CA ARG A 224 16.11 3.46 6.27
C ARG A 224 14.86 4.14 5.71
N ARG A 225 14.17 3.44 4.82
CA ARG A 225 12.81 3.81 4.38
C ARG A 225 11.80 3.22 5.36
N ILE A 226 10.94 4.05 5.92
CA ILE A 226 9.87 3.66 6.84
C ILE A 226 8.55 4.07 6.22
N THR A 227 7.70 3.10 5.91
CA THR A 227 6.33 3.34 5.44
C THR A 227 5.48 3.88 6.59
N ARG A 228 5.15 5.16 6.54
CA ARG A 228 4.31 5.83 7.54
C ARG A 228 2.85 5.43 7.34
N PHE A 229 2.40 5.38 6.10
CA PHE A 229 1.04 5.01 5.72
C PHE A 229 1.04 4.29 4.37
N GLU A 230 0.19 3.27 4.22
CA GLU A 230 -0.07 2.59 2.95
C GLU A 230 -1.51 2.06 2.96
N GLY A 231 -2.36 2.63 2.10
CA GLY A 231 -3.76 2.26 2.01
C GLY A 231 -4.60 3.33 1.34
N ILE A 232 -5.86 3.45 1.74
CA ILE A 232 -6.82 4.33 1.06
C ILE A 232 -6.98 5.65 1.80
N LEU A 233 -6.81 6.74 1.06
CA LEU A 233 -7.34 8.04 1.46
C LEU A 233 -8.74 8.21 0.88
N PHE A 234 -9.66 8.71 1.69
CA PHE A 234 -11.04 8.96 1.33
C PHE A 234 -11.43 10.37 1.77
N ALA A 235 -12.11 11.10 0.89
CA ALA A 235 -12.61 12.44 1.10
C ALA A 235 -14.06 12.53 0.62
N ALA A 236 -14.93 13.08 1.45
CA ALA A 236 -16.31 13.34 1.04
C ALA A 236 -16.85 14.64 1.63
N ASP A 237 -17.90 15.18 1.00
CA ASP A 237 -18.65 16.29 1.57
C ASP A 237 -19.40 15.83 2.83
N PHE A 238 -19.28 16.62 3.89
CA PHE A 238 -20.00 16.43 5.14
C PHE A 238 -21.09 17.49 5.27
N ASN A 239 -22.35 17.06 5.21
CA ASN A 239 -23.50 17.96 5.16
C ASN A 239 -23.77 18.74 6.47
N LYS A 240 -22.98 18.52 7.52
CA LYS A 240 -22.99 19.35 8.73
C LYS A 240 -21.96 20.47 8.60
N ARG A 241 -22.33 21.69 8.97
CA ARG A 241 -21.36 22.79 9.14
C ARG A 241 -20.73 22.68 10.51
N LEU A 242 -19.45 22.36 10.52
CA LEU A 242 -18.62 22.29 11.71
C LEU A 242 -17.84 23.60 11.84
N ASN A 243 -17.83 24.16 13.04
CA ASN A 243 -17.06 25.37 13.37
C ASN A 243 -15.69 25.02 13.97
N SER A 244 -15.47 23.74 14.28
CA SER A 244 -14.23 23.19 14.80
C SER A 244 -13.80 21.98 13.97
N VAL A 245 -12.55 21.58 14.13
CA VAL A 245 -12.03 20.32 13.59
C VAL A 245 -12.11 19.26 14.68
N THR A 246 -12.61 18.08 14.33
CA THR A 246 -12.65 16.92 15.23
C THR A 246 -11.82 15.80 14.63
N TYR A 247 -10.78 15.40 15.35
CA TYR A 247 -9.87 14.32 15.02
C TYR A 247 -10.32 13.05 15.74
N ILE A 248 -10.57 11.98 14.99
CA ILE A 248 -10.98 10.68 15.48
C ILE A 248 -9.84 9.71 15.18
N CYS A 249 -9.05 9.42 16.20
CA CYS A 249 -7.77 8.75 16.10
C CYS A 249 -7.91 7.30 16.57
N HIS A 250 -7.66 6.33 15.69
CA HIS A 250 -7.58 4.93 16.11
C HIS A 250 -6.33 4.76 16.99
N LYS A 251 -6.44 4.04 18.12
CA LYS A 251 -5.35 3.95 19.10
C LYS A 251 -4.11 3.21 18.62
N ASP A 252 -4.28 2.29 17.69
CA ASP A 252 -3.15 1.56 17.07
C ASP A 252 -2.43 2.37 15.99
N SER A 253 -2.98 3.53 15.61
CA SER A 253 -2.38 4.43 14.63
C SER A 253 -1.37 5.36 15.31
N SER A 254 -0.24 5.59 14.63
CA SER A 254 0.81 6.51 15.07
C SER A 254 0.85 7.76 14.19
N TYR A 255 1.45 8.84 14.71
CA TYR A 255 1.69 10.08 13.98
C TYR A 255 0.42 10.78 13.48
N LEU A 256 -0.69 10.64 14.20
CA LEU A 256 -1.91 11.37 13.91
C LEU A 256 -1.85 12.77 14.50
N ILE A 257 -2.47 13.73 13.82
CA ILE A 257 -2.71 15.05 14.40
C ILE A 257 -3.64 14.90 15.60
N LYS A 258 -3.23 15.50 16.71
CA LYS A 258 -3.98 15.55 17.97
C LYS A 258 -4.10 17.01 18.41
N ASP A 259 -4.86 17.79 17.65
CA ASP A 259 -5.08 19.20 17.96
C ASP A 259 -6.32 19.40 18.85
N GLY A 260 -6.20 20.32 19.80
CA GLY A 260 -7.19 20.57 20.84
C GLY A 260 -7.12 19.62 22.04
N GLU A 261 -8.21 19.57 22.81
CA GLU A 261 -8.32 18.75 24.01
C GLU A 261 -8.94 17.39 23.71
N ARG A 262 -8.60 16.38 24.52
CA ARG A 262 -9.21 15.06 24.43
C ARG A 262 -10.68 15.14 24.86
N ALA A 263 -11.60 14.93 23.92
CA ALA A 263 -13.02 14.81 24.20
C ALA A 263 -13.36 13.35 24.56
N LYS A 264 -13.91 13.14 25.76
CA LYS A 264 -14.38 11.81 26.18
C LYS A 264 -15.80 11.56 25.66
N MET A 265 -15.97 10.57 24.79
CA MET A 265 -17.25 10.22 24.21
C MET A 265 -18.08 9.30 25.12
N ASP A 266 -19.40 9.34 24.95
CA ASP A 266 -20.35 8.60 25.81
C ASP A 266 -20.50 7.12 25.42
N ASN A 267 -19.89 6.71 24.30
CA ASN A 267 -19.91 5.34 23.83
C ASN A 267 -18.64 4.60 24.29
N VAL A 268 -18.81 3.69 25.26
CA VAL A 268 -17.72 2.93 25.88
C VAL A 268 -16.99 2.05 24.88
N GLU A 269 -17.69 1.44 23.92
CA GLU A 269 -17.09 0.59 22.91
C GLU A 269 -16.25 1.42 21.93
N PHE A 270 -16.77 2.58 21.52
CA PHE A 270 -16.03 3.51 20.67
C PHE A 270 -14.74 4.00 21.35
N GLU A 271 -14.82 4.41 22.62
CA GLU A 271 -13.67 4.84 23.42
C GLU A 271 -12.63 3.72 23.65
N ARG A 272 -12.93 2.45 23.35
CA ARG A 272 -11.91 1.39 23.37
C ARG A 272 -10.95 1.52 22.21
N PHE A 273 -11.45 1.76 21.00
CA PHE A 273 -10.67 1.81 19.77
C PHE A 273 -10.19 3.21 19.40
N TYR A 274 -10.93 4.24 19.82
CA TYR A 274 -10.72 5.61 19.38
C TYR A 274 -10.44 6.57 20.53
N ASP A 275 -9.54 7.52 20.26
CA ASP A 275 -9.39 8.75 21.02
C ASP A 275 -9.86 9.93 20.15
N VAL A 276 -10.61 10.87 20.73
CA VAL A 276 -11.13 12.04 20.02
C VAL A 276 -10.46 13.32 20.52
N TYR A 277 -9.97 14.15 19.60
CA TYR A 277 -9.36 15.45 19.87
C TYR A 277 -10.10 16.56 19.13
N THR A 278 -10.36 17.68 19.80
CA THR A 278 -11.12 18.81 19.26
C THR A 278 -10.86 20.08 20.06
N SER A 279 -10.99 21.23 19.42
CA SER A 279 -11.01 22.55 20.10
C SER A 279 -12.40 22.92 20.65
N ASP A 280 -13.47 22.22 20.24
CA ASP A 280 -14.84 22.43 20.73
C ASP A 280 -15.50 21.08 21.00
N GLN A 281 -15.60 20.73 22.28
CA GLN A 281 -16.17 19.46 22.73
C GLN A 281 -17.69 19.38 22.49
N ILE A 282 -18.40 20.51 22.51
CA ILE A 282 -19.85 20.54 22.26
C ILE A 282 -20.11 20.24 20.79
N ASN A 283 -19.38 20.91 19.90
CA ASN A 283 -19.49 20.68 18.46
C ASN A 283 -19.06 19.25 18.08
N ALA A 284 -18.01 18.72 18.71
CA ALA A 284 -17.59 17.34 18.47
C ALA A 284 -18.69 16.33 18.81
N ARG A 285 -19.42 16.49 19.91
CA ARG A 285 -20.57 15.62 20.25
C ARG A 285 -21.74 15.76 19.27
N TYR A 286 -21.92 16.94 18.68
CA TYR A 286 -22.91 17.16 17.62
C TYR A 286 -22.48 16.54 16.28
N ALA A 287 -21.19 16.63 15.94
CA ALA A 287 -20.61 16.03 14.75
C ALA A 287 -20.66 14.50 14.85
N LEU A 288 -20.10 13.97 15.94
CA LEU A 288 -19.89 12.56 16.27
C LEU A 288 -21.02 12.03 17.15
N THR A 289 -22.22 12.00 16.58
CA THR A 289 -23.41 11.44 17.26
C THR A 289 -23.21 9.96 17.61
N PRO A 290 -23.94 9.42 18.62
CA PRO A 290 -23.88 7.99 18.96
C PRO A 290 -24.07 7.05 17.77
N ASN A 291 -24.97 7.39 16.84
CA ASN A 291 -25.16 6.63 15.62
C ASN A 291 -23.92 6.64 14.72
N LEU A 292 -23.30 7.80 14.52
CA LEU A 292 -22.08 7.92 13.70
C LEU A 292 -20.91 7.15 14.34
N MET A 293 -20.77 7.15 15.66
CA MET A 293 -19.77 6.34 16.36
C MET A 293 -19.95 4.84 16.10
N GLN A 294 -21.18 4.35 16.16
CA GLN A 294 -21.51 2.94 15.87
C GLN A 294 -21.23 2.59 14.40
N GLN A 295 -21.51 3.52 13.48
CA GLN A 295 -21.21 3.35 12.06
C GLN A 295 -19.71 3.31 11.77
N ILE A 296 -18.91 4.14 12.45
CA ILE A 296 -17.45 4.11 12.37
C ILE A 296 -16.91 2.77 12.90
N LEU A 297 -17.44 2.25 14.00
CA LEU A 297 -17.06 0.93 14.53
C LEU A 297 -17.39 -0.20 13.54
N ALA A 298 -18.58 -0.19 12.95
CA ALA A 298 -18.97 -1.19 11.96
C ALA A 298 -18.07 -1.14 10.71
N LEU A 299 -17.75 0.07 10.25
CA LEU A 299 -16.85 0.30 9.12
C LEU A 299 -15.43 -0.22 9.43
N GLN A 300 -14.88 0.13 10.60
CA GLN A 300 -13.57 -0.35 11.05
C GLN A 300 -13.52 -1.88 11.15
N ALA A 301 -14.57 -2.50 11.71
CA ALA A 301 -14.67 -3.96 11.79
C ALA A 301 -14.79 -4.62 10.41
N GLY A 302 -15.44 -3.97 9.45
CA GLY A 302 -15.58 -4.45 8.08
C GLY A 302 -14.26 -4.47 7.29
N PHE A 303 -13.40 -3.48 7.52
CA PHE A 303 -12.08 -3.41 6.89
C PHE A 303 -11.00 -4.23 7.62
N ASP A 304 -11.20 -4.55 8.90
CA ASP A 304 -10.22 -5.25 9.74
C ASP A 304 -8.85 -4.52 9.79
N CYS A 305 -8.88 -3.19 9.77
CA CYS A 305 -7.69 -2.36 9.85
C CYS A 305 -7.97 -1.01 10.55
N PRO A 306 -6.93 -0.27 10.98
CA PRO A 306 -7.10 1.07 11.55
C PRO A 306 -7.73 2.04 10.54
N VAL A 307 -8.74 2.77 10.99
CA VAL A 307 -9.41 3.83 10.21
C VAL A 307 -9.35 5.12 11.00
N ASN A 308 -8.67 6.13 10.47
CA ASN A 308 -8.54 7.45 11.11
C ASN A 308 -9.42 8.46 10.37
N ILE A 309 -10.10 9.34 11.09
CA ILE A 309 -11.09 10.26 10.49
C ILE A 309 -10.86 11.68 11.00
N VAL A 310 -10.97 12.65 10.11
CA VAL A 310 -10.98 14.07 10.44
C VAL A 310 -12.26 14.70 9.90
N LEU A 311 -13.03 15.31 10.80
CA LEU A 311 -14.21 16.07 10.47
C LEU A 311 -13.85 17.55 10.52
N SER A 312 -13.88 18.23 9.38
CA SER A 312 -13.45 19.64 9.27
C SER A 312 -14.39 20.41 8.35
N LYS A 313 -14.92 21.54 8.85
CA LYS A 313 -15.83 22.44 8.12
C LYS A 313 -17.06 21.71 7.56
N SER A 314 -17.02 21.34 6.28
CA SER A 314 -18.07 20.62 5.56
C SER A 314 -17.49 19.42 4.81
N LYS A 315 -16.43 18.83 5.34
CA LYS A 315 -15.71 17.70 4.77
C LYS A 315 -15.42 16.64 5.82
N ILE A 316 -15.42 15.40 5.37
CA ILE A 316 -14.88 14.26 6.09
C ILE A 316 -13.68 13.74 5.30
N LEU A 317 -12.54 13.65 5.99
CA LEU A 317 -11.35 12.97 5.49
C LEU A 317 -11.14 11.70 6.30
N MET A 318 -10.73 10.64 5.63
CA MET A 318 -10.50 9.34 6.24
C MET A 318 -9.26 8.69 5.65
N ALA A 319 -8.48 8.03 6.51
CA ALA A 319 -7.34 7.20 6.13
C ALA A 319 -7.58 5.77 6.62
N ILE A 320 -7.65 4.82 5.69
CA ILE A 320 -7.86 3.40 5.93
C ILE A 320 -6.51 2.69 5.72
N ASP A 321 -5.80 2.39 6.81
CA ASP A 321 -4.41 1.88 6.80
C ASP A 321 -4.37 0.36 6.56
N LYS A 322 -4.62 -0.06 5.32
CA LYS A 322 -4.67 -1.49 4.94
C LYS A 322 -3.28 -2.15 4.91
N ARG A 323 -2.19 -1.37 4.82
CA ARG A 323 -0.81 -1.84 4.64
C ARG A 323 -0.61 -2.68 3.36
N GLU A 324 -1.37 -2.35 2.33
CA GLU A 324 -1.30 -3.00 1.01
C GLU A 324 -1.72 -2.01 -0.08
N ASN A 325 -1.14 -2.19 -1.27
CA ASN A 325 -1.59 -1.50 -2.49
C ASN A 325 -2.91 -2.14 -2.96
N SER A 326 -3.98 -1.35 -2.91
CA SER A 326 -5.32 -1.79 -3.30
C SER A 326 -5.52 -1.71 -4.81
N PHE A 327 -6.52 -2.40 -5.36
CA PHE A 327 -6.86 -2.36 -6.80
C PHE A 327 -5.83 -2.95 -7.80
N GLU A 328 -4.78 -3.63 -7.34
CA GLU A 328 -3.86 -4.38 -8.21
C GLU A 328 -4.39 -5.76 -8.60
N PRO A 329 -4.21 -6.23 -9.86
CA PRO A 329 -4.65 -7.56 -10.31
C PRO A 329 -3.83 -8.70 -9.70
N ASP A 330 -4.50 -9.73 -9.17
CA ASP A 330 -3.83 -10.98 -8.78
C ASP A 330 -3.53 -11.85 -10.01
N LEU A 331 -2.26 -12.06 -10.29
CA LEU A 331 -1.79 -12.84 -11.44
C LEU A 331 -2.01 -14.35 -11.28
N ASN A 332 -2.23 -14.82 -10.06
CA ASN A 332 -2.42 -16.25 -9.77
C ASN A 332 -3.87 -16.68 -10.01
N VAL A 333 -4.83 -15.77 -9.86
CA VAL A 333 -6.25 -16.05 -10.01
C VAL A 333 -6.69 -15.82 -11.46
N PRO A 334 -7.39 -16.78 -12.10
CA PRO A 334 -7.99 -16.56 -13.41
C PRO A 334 -9.03 -15.45 -13.39
N LEU A 335 -9.01 -14.57 -14.40
CA LEU A 335 -10.03 -13.53 -14.53
C LEU A 335 -11.38 -14.11 -14.98
N THR A 336 -11.39 -15.31 -15.55
CA THR A 336 -12.59 -16.08 -15.88
C THR A 336 -13.25 -16.70 -14.64
N ASP A 337 -12.56 -16.73 -13.51
CA ASP A 337 -13.20 -17.02 -12.24
C ASP A 337 -13.97 -15.77 -11.78
N ASN A 338 -15.30 -15.89 -11.75
CA ASN A 338 -16.19 -14.83 -11.28
C ASN A 338 -15.78 -14.33 -9.88
N GLY A 339 -15.12 -15.14 -9.06
CA GLY A 339 -14.61 -14.75 -7.75
C GLY A 339 -13.61 -13.58 -7.77
N ALA A 340 -12.71 -13.53 -8.77
CA ALA A 340 -11.68 -12.49 -8.85
C ALA A 340 -12.31 -11.10 -9.06
N ILE A 341 -13.16 -10.99 -10.09
CA ILE A 341 -13.89 -9.76 -10.42
C ILE A 341 -14.82 -9.37 -9.27
N ARG A 342 -15.57 -10.33 -8.71
CA ARG A 342 -16.45 -10.08 -7.55
C ARG A 342 -15.69 -9.48 -6.38
N GLY A 343 -14.45 -9.90 -6.15
CA GLY A 343 -13.57 -9.28 -5.16
C GLY A 343 -13.31 -7.79 -5.40
N TYR A 344 -13.03 -7.39 -6.64
CA TYR A 344 -12.85 -5.96 -6.98
C TYR A 344 -14.15 -5.16 -6.89
N ILE A 345 -15.26 -5.75 -7.32
CA ILE A 345 -16.59 -5.13 -7.20
C ILE A 345 -16.91 -4.91 -5.72
N ALA A 346 -16.71 -5.93 -4.87
CA ALA A 346 -16.94 -5.83 -3.44
C ALA A 346 -16.03 -4.77 -2.77
N GLU A 347 -14.77 -4.70 -3.18
CA GLU A 347 -13.82 -3.71 -2.70
C GLU A 347 -14.28 -2.28 -3.05
N ILE A 348 -14.61 -1.98 -4.31
CA ILE A 348 -15.14 -0.66 -4.71
C ILE A 348 -16.48 -0.38 -4.02
N ALA A 349 -17.37 -1.37 -3.95
CA ALA A 349 -18.66 -1.24 -3.29
C ALA A 349 -18.51 -0.90 -1.80
N SER A 350 -17.49 -1.44 -1.12
CA SER A 350 -17.22 -1.12 0.29
C SER A 350 -16.87 0.36 0.48
N PHE A 351 -16.07 0.95 -0.41
CA PHE A 351 -15.74 2.38 -0.35
C PHE A 351 -16.92 3.28 -0.71
N VAL A 352 -17.75 2.87 -1.66
CA VAL A 352 -19.01 3.56 -1.98
C VAL A 352 -20.00 3.46 -0.81
N ALA A 353 -20.04 2.30 -0.13
CA ALA A 353 -20.90 2.05 1.01
C ALA A 353 -20.58 2.96 2.19
N ILE A 354 -19.35 3.47 2.34
CA ILE A 354 -18.97 4.45 3.39
C ILE A 354 -19.95 5.63 3.42
N VAL A 355 -20.38 6.12 2.25
CA VAL A 355 -21.34 7.24 2.15
C VAL A 355 -22.66 6.92 2.83
N LYS A 356 -23.17 5.71 2.58
CA LYS A 356 -24.42 5.20 3.11
C LYS A 356 -24.27 4.81 4.58
N GLU A 357 -23.21 4.09 4.91
CA GLU A 357 -22.90 3.64 6.25
C GLU A 357 -22.69 4.80 7.21
N LEU A 358 -22.02 5.87 6.81
CA LEU A 358 -21.86 7.07 7.64
C LEU A 358 -23.02 8.06 7.51
N ASN A 359 -24.07 7.74 6.75
CA ASN A 359 -25.23 8.60 6.47
C ASN A 359 -24.83 10.02 6.04
N LEU A 360 -23.82 10.14 5.16
CA LEU A 360 -23.28 11.45 4.75
C LEU A 360 -24.32 12.29 3.99
N ASN A 361 -25.29 11.65 3.33
CA ASN A 361 -26.43 12.25 2.63
C ASN A 361 -27.45 12.96 3.56
N ARG A 362 -27.28 12.80 4.88
CA ARG A 362 -27.95 13.44 6.03
C ARG A 362 -28.21 14.95 5.94
N LYS A 363 -29.12 15.48 5.11
CA LYS A 363 -29.48 16.92 5.15
C LYS A 363 -30.32 17.23 6.39
N ILE A 364 -29.68 17.66 7.47
CA ILE A 364 -30.39 18.22 8.62
C ILE A 364 -30.87 19.61 8.20
N TRP A 365 -32.19 19.78 8.09
CA TRP A 365 -32.90 20.94 7.56
C TRP A 365 -32.20 22.30 7.79
N LYS A 366 -32.01 23.07 6.70
CA LYS A 366 -31.76 24.51 6.80
C LYS A 366 -33.06 25.16 7.28
N ILE A 367 -33.05 25.74 8.48
CA ILE A 367 -34.07 26.70 8.90
C ILE A 367 -33.75 28.05 8.27
#